data_AF-A0A415ENQ3-F1
#
_entry.id   AF-A0A415ENQ3-F1
#
_cell.length_a   1.000
_cell.length_b   1.000
_cell.length_c   1.000
_cell.angle_alpha   90.00
_cell.angle_beta   90.00
_cell.angle_gamma   90.00
#
_symmetry.space_group_name_H-M   'P 1'
#
loop_
_entity.id
_entity.type
_entity.pdbx_description
1 polymer ?
#
loop_
_entity_poly.entity_id
_entity_poly.type
_entity_poly.pdbx_seq_one_letter_code
_entity_poly.pdbx_strand_id
1 'polypeptide(L)' 'MPKRKISMNAAERERYDDHQTIRVIRGNIRKFQKDGKVVPSFLFDQLKELRYKLKFPGVYRRALSQGKEPWL' A
#
# COMPACT_ATOMS: atom_id res chain seq x y z
N MET A 1 28.89 -17.11 0.92
CA MET A 1 27.86 -17.51 1.89
C MET A 1 26.50 -17.59 1.19
N PRO A 2 25.82 -18.75 1.16
CA PRO A 2 24.49 -18.83 0.58
C PRO A 2 23.54 -18.01 1.46
N LYS A 3 22.87 -17.00 0.88
CA LYS A 3 21.82 -16.25 1.56
C LYS A 3 20.72 -17.25 1.92
N ARG A 4 20.56 -17.57 3.21
CA ARG A 4 19.44 -18.40 3.69
C ARG A 4 18.15 -17.77 3.15
N LYS A 5 17.37 -18.51 2.36
CA LYS A 5 16.02 -18.08 1.98
C LYS A 5 15.20 -18.06 3.26
N ILE A 6 15.02 -16.88 3.84
CA ILE A 6 14.11 -16.69 4.95
C ILE A 6 12.71 -16.94 4.38
N SER A 7 12.08 -18.03 4.79
CA SER A 7 10.68 -18.29 4.44
C SER A 7 9.82 -17.25 5.13
N MET A 8 9.24 -16.33 4.34
CA MET A 8 8.30 -15.35 4.86
C MET A 8 6.98 -16.05 5.19
N ASN A 9 6.43 -15.76 6.36
CA ASN A 9 5.07 -16.19 6.67
C ASN A 9 4.05 -15.41 5.81
N ALA A 10 2.80 -15.86 5.77
CA ALA A 10 1.77 -15.24 4.94
C ALA A 10 1.57 -13.75 5.24
N ALA A 11 1.62 -13.36 6.52
CA ALA A 11 1.45 -11.97 6.94
C ALA A 11 2.66 -11.09 6.59
N GLU A 12 3.88 -11.63 6.64
CA GLU A 12 5.10 -10.96 6.22
C GLU A 12 5.11 -10.73 4.72
N ARG A 13 4.66 -11.73 3.95
CA ARG A 13 4.51 -11.62 2.49
C ARG A 13 3.51 -10.54 2.12
N GLU A 14 2.34 -10.52 2.78
CA GLU A 14 1.33 -9.49 2.55
C GLU A 14 1.88 -8.08 2.83
N ARG A 15 2.57 -7.88 3.96
CA ARG A 15 3.20 -6.58 4.29
C ARG A 15 4.24 -6.18 3.25
N TYR A 16 5.03 -7.13 2.76
CA TYR A 16 6.01 -6.87 1.73
C TYR A 16 5.35 -6.44 0.41
N ASP A 17 4.29 -7.13 0.01
CA ASP A 17 3.52 -6.80 -1.19
C ASP A 17 2.87 -5.41 -1.06
N ASP A 18 2.32 -5.06 0.11
CA ASP A 18 1.81 -3.72 0.41
C ASP A 18 2.90 -2.64 0.27
N HIS A 19 4.12 -2.91 0.78
CA HIS A 19 5.25 -2.00 0.64
C HIS A 19 5.72 -1.83 -0.81
N GLN A 20 5.76 -2.91 -1.60
CA GLN A 20 6.06 -2.81 -3.03
C GLN A 20 4.99 -2.01 -3.77
N THR A 21 3.72 -2.21 -3.42
CA THR A 21 2.59 -1.49 -4.02
C THR A 21 2.68 0.01 -3.75
N ILE A 22 2.97 0.42 -2.51
CA ILE A 22 3.24 1.82 -2.17
C ILE A 22 4.38 2.41 -3.02
N ARG A 23 5.45 1.63 -3.25
CA ARG A 23 6.60 2.08 -4.06
C ARG A 23 6.18 2.32 -5.51
N VAL A 24 5.40 1.42 -6.10
CA VAL A 24 4.88 1.55 -7.48
C VAL A 24 3.97 2.77 -7.59
N ILE A 25 3.03 2.95 -6.66
CA ILE A 25 2.10 4.10 -6.69
C ILE A 25 2.86 5.42 -6.59
N ARG A 26 3.83 5.53 -5.65
CA ARG A 26 4.71 6.71 -5.56
C ARG A 26 5.49 6.95 -6.85
N GLY A 27 5.96 5.88 -7.49
CA GLY A 27 6.64 5.95 -8.79
C GLY A 27 5.73 6.51 -9.88
N ASN A 28 4.48 6.05 -9.94
CA ASN A 28 3.51 6.53 -10.91
C ASN A 28 3.16 8.01 -10.68
N ILE A 29 2.91 8.42 -9.43
CA ILE A 29 2.66 9.84 -9.10
C ILE A 29 3.81 10.72 -9.57
N ARG A 30 5.06 10.32 -9.29
CA ARG A 30 6.25 11.05 -9.76
C ARG A 30 6.34 11.12 -11.28
N LYS A 31 5.96 10.05 -12.00
CA LYS A 31 5.92 10.07 -13.47
C LYS A 31 4.88 11.05 -13.99
N PHE A 32 3.66 11.04 -13.46
CA PHE A 32 2.62 12.01 -13.83
C PHE A 32 3.08 13.45 -13.58
N GLN A 33 3.66 13.72 -12.40
CA GLN A 33 4.22 15.03 -12.07
C GLN A 33 5.34 15.45 -13.01
N LYS A 34 6.26 14.54 -13.37
CA LYS A 34 7.35 14.80 -14.30
C LYS A 34 6.85 15.08 -15.72
N ASP A 35 5.80 14.38 -16.14
CA ASP A 35 5.16 14.57 -17.44
C ASP A 35 4.28 15.83 -17.50
N GLY A 36 4.14 16.58 -16.39
CA GLY A 36 3.24 17.75 -16.30
C GLY A 36 1.76 17.38 -16.41
N LYS A 37 1.42 16.10 -16.19
CA LYS A 37 0.05 15.58 -16.29
C LYS A 37 -0.66 15.67 -14.94
N VAL A 38 -1.98 15.79 -14.99
CA VAL A 38 -2.83 15.69 -13.80
C VAL A 38 -2.64 14.30 -13.18
N VAL A 39 -2.31 14.27 -11.90
CA VAL A 39 -2.20 13.02 -11.14
C VAL A 39 -3.61 12.53 -10.80
N PRO A 40 -3.99 11.31 -11.18
CA PRO A 40 -5.29 10.76 -10.79
C PRO A 40 -5.45 10.73 -9.27
N SER A 41 -6.60 11.23 -8.77
CA SER A 41 -6.91 11.29 -7.33
C SER A 41 -6.86 9.91 -6.67
N PHE A 42 -7.31 8.87 -7.39
CA PHE A 42 -7.31 7.49 -6.90
C PHE A 42 -5.92 7.00 -6.44
N LEU A 43 -4.82 7.52 -7.02
CA LEU A 43 -3.46 7.14 -6.59
C LEU A 43 -3.14 7.68 -5.19
N PHE A 44 -3.69 8.84 -4.83
CA PHE A 44 -3.55 9.37 -3.47
C PHE A 44 -4.44 8.62 -2.49
N ASP A 45 -5.65 8.25 -2.90
CA ASP A 45 -6.58 7.49 -2.07
C ASP A 45 -6.03 6.09 -1.77
N GLN A 46 -5.50 5.39 -2.77
CA GLN A 46 -4.78 4.13 -2.59
C GLN A 46 -3.57 4.27 -1.66
N LEU A 47 -2.84 5.39 -1.74
CA LEU A 47 -1.73 5.65 -0.82
C LEU A 47 -2.19 5.87 0.62
N LYS A 48 -3.31 6.55 0.83
CA LYS A 48 -3.91 6.73 2.15
C LYS A 48 -4.36 5.40 2.72
N GLU A 49 -5.10 4.62 1.93
CA GLU A 49 -5.58 3.29 2.29
C GLU A 49 -4.42 2.36 2.70
N LEU A 50 -3.41 2.21 1.84
CA LEU A 50 -2.27 1.31 2.13
C LEU A 50 -1.47 1.76 3.35
N ARG A 51 -1.28 3.07 3.55
CA ARG A 51 -0.65 3.58 4.77
C ARG A 51 -1.49 3.29 6.00
N TYR A 52 -2.81 3.41 5.90
CA TYR A 52 -3.73 3.11 6.99
C TYR A 52 -3.72 1.62 7.32
N LYS A 53 -3.78 0.74 6.31
CA LYS A 53 -3.65 -0.72 6.45
C LYS A 53 -2.36 -1.10 7.20
N LEU A 54 -1.22 -0.53 6.81
CA LEU A 54 0.06 -0.82 7.44
C LEU A 54 0.16 -0.28 8.88
N LYS A 55 -0.43 0.89 9.15
CA LYS A 55 -0.40 1.51 10.48
C LYS A 55 -1.36 0.82 11.46
N PHE A 56 -2.54 0.44 10.99
CA PHE A 56 -3.63 -0.09 11.81
C PHE A 56 -4.27 -1.34 11.19
N PRO A 57 -3.55 -2.46 11.04
CA PRO A 57 -4.04 -3.65 10.32
C PRO A 57 -5.26 -4.30 10.97
N GLY A 58 -5.42 -4.19 12.30
CA GLY A 58 -6.61 -4.67 13.02
C GLY A 58 -7.85 -3.81 12.75
N VAL A 59 -7.68 -2.48 12.76
CA VAL A 59 -8.77 -1.53 12.51
C VAL A 59 -9.20 -1.58 11.05
N TYR A 60 -8.24 -1.65 10.13
CA TYR A 60 -8.48 -1.81 8.71
C TYR A 60 -9.33 -3.06 8.41
N ARG A 61 -8.95 -4.23 8.93
CA ARG A 61 -9.72 -5.48 8.74
C ARG A 61 -11.14 -5.38 9.30
N ARG A 62 -11.30 -4.77 10.48
CA ARG A 62 -12.63 -4.54 11.08
C ARG A 62 -13.47 -3.58 10.23
N ALA A 63 -12.88 -2.52 9.71
CA ALA A 63 -13.58 -1.56 8.88
C ALA A 63 -14.06 -2.19 7.56
N LEU A 64 -13.20 -3.00 6.91
CA LEU A 64 -13.59 -3.77 5.73
C LEU A 64 -14.78 -4.69 6.00
N SER A 65 -14.79 -5.39 7.14
CA SER A 65 -15.94 -6.24 7.52
C SER A 65 -17.24 -5.46 7.76
N GLN A 66 -17.15 -4.15 7.98
CA GLN A 66 -18.29 -3.26 8.19
C GLN A 66 -18.64 -2.45 6.94
N GLY A 67 -17.94 -2.67 5.81
CA GLY A 67 -18.11 -1.86 4.60
C GLY A 67 -17.75 -0.38 4.79
N LYS A 68 -16.82 -0.08 5.71
CA LYS A 68 -16.39 1.29 6.02
C LYS A 68 -14.99 1.55 5.47
N GLU A 69 -14.74 2.80 5.07
CA GLU A 69 -13.46 3.28 4.55
C GLU A 69 -12.84 4.35 5.49
N PRO A 70 -12.30 3.97 6.66
CA PRO A 70 -11.80 4.89 7.68
C PRO A 70 -10.51 5.65 7.30
N TRP A 71 -10.02 5.44 6.09
CA TRP A 71 -8.82 6.08 5.53
C TRP A 71 -9.15 7.25 4.61
N LEU A 72 -10.44 7.50 4.32
CA LEU A 72 -10.91 8.63 3.54
C LEU A 72 -10.93 9.93 4.35
#